data_AF-A0A5C1DJV8-F1
#
_entry.id   AF-A0A5C1DJV8-F1
#
_cell.length_a   1.000
_cell.length_b   1.000
_cell.length_c   1.000
_cell.angle_alpha   90.00
_cell.angle_beta   90.00
_cell.angle_gamma   90.00
#
_symmetry.space_group_name_H-M   'P 1'
#
loop_
_entity.id
_entity.type
_entity.pdbx_description
1 polymer ?
#
loop_
_entity_poly.entity_id
_entity_poly.type
_entity_poly.pdbx_seq_one_letter_code
_entity_poly.pdbx_strand_id
1 'polypeptide(L)'
;MLTQMKIEICIRLDASADAASQPYAGSELRALEYQRAAAEAQAYKDAGYKGDAPAGVRAWADAKGLSGKDAADGILAKAMAADQALAAIRAIRLKGKEAVRAAASLDAVQAAADGALAQLQAVAAGTPDAAAPQAAAKPSLWRAPLQLFSR
;
A
#
# COMPACT_ATOMS: atom_id res chain seq x y z
N MET A 1 -21.25 32.66 2.51
CA MET A 1 -21.34 31.40 3.28
C MET A 1 -21.06 30.16 2.43
N LEU A 2 -21.78 29.93 1.34
CA LEU A 2 -21.59 28.75 0.45
C LEU A 2 -20.15 28.62 -0.08
N THR A 3 -19.54 29.70 -0.57
CA THR A 3 -18.16 29.67 -1.10
C THR A 3 -17.13 29.24 -0.06
N GLN A 4 -17.20 29.78 1.16
CA GLN A 4 -16.29 29.39 2.24
C GLN A 4 -16.44 27.90 2.56
N MET A 5 -17.68 27.42 2.65
CA MET A 5 -17.95 26.01 2.93
C MET A 5 -17.38 25.08 1.85
N LYS A 6 -17.46 25.46 0.57
CA LYS A 6 -16.83 24.70 -0.53
C LYS A 6 -15.31 24.59 -0.36
N ILE A 7 -14.66 25.68 0.05
CA ILE A 7 -13.20 25.71 0.30
C ILE A 7 -12.85 24.76 1.45
N GLU A 8 -13.52 24.89 2.59
CA GLU A 8 -13.27 24.04 3.77
C GLU A 8 -13.47 22.55 3.46
N ILE A 9 -14.52 22.22 2.71
CA ILE A 9 -14.77 20.83 2.31
C ILE A 9 -13.73 20.32 1.31
N CYS A 10 -13.27 21.14 0.37
CA CYS A 10 -12.18 20.74 -0.52
C CYS A 10 -10.90 20.41 0.27
N ILE A 11 -10.57 21.21 1.29
CA ILE A 11 -9.42 20.95 2.18
C ILE A 11 -9.63 19.65 2.96
N ARG A 12 -10.84 19.42 3.47
CA ARG A 12 -11.18 18.17 4.17
C ARG A 12 -11.03 16.95 3.25
N LEU A 13 -11.47 17.03 2.01
CA LEU A 13 -11.32 15.95 1.03
C LEU A 13 -9.85 15.69 0.69
N ASP A 14 -9.01 16.72 0.65
CA ASP A 14 -7.56 16.56 0.49
C ASP A 14 -6.99 15.78 1.69
N ALA A 15 -7.25 16.23 2.92
CA ALA A 15 -6.78 15.57 4.13
C ALA A 15 -7.28 14.12 4.29
N SER A 16 -8.55 13.85 3.95
CA SER A 16 -9.10 12.49 4.00
C SER A 16 -8.50 11.57 2.95
N ALA A 17 -8.16 12.09 1.77
CA ALA A 17 -7.47 11.31 0.76
C ALA A 17 -6.02 10.98 1.17
N ASP A 18 -5.34 11.93 1.80
CA ASP A 18 -3.99 11.70 2.32
C ASP A 18 -4.01 10.65 3.45
N ALA A 19 -4.99 10.72 4.35
CA ALA A 19 -5.22 9.70 5.37
C ALA A 19 -5.54 8.33 4.77
N ALA A 20 -6.41 8.27 3.75
CA ALA A 20 -6.73 7.02 3.04
C ALA A 20 -5.53 6.44 2.27
N SER A 21 -4.53 7.25 1.94
CA SER A 21 -3.31 6.82 1.24
C SER A 21 -2.28 6.20 2.18
N GLN A 22 -2.31 6.54 3.48
CA GLN A 22 -1.32 6.08 4.46
C GLN A 22 -1.14 4.55 4.51
N PRO A 23 -2.19 3.72 4.47
CA PRO A 23 -2.02 2.26 4.52
C PRO A 23 -1.31 1.68 3.28
N TYR A 24 -1.34 2.40 2.15
CA TYR A 24 -0.77 1.95 0.87
C TYR A 24 0.65 2.47 0.65
N ALA A 25 0.91 3.73 0.99
CA ALA A 25 2.21 4.38 0.75
C ALA A 25 3.13 4.35 1.98
N GLY A 26 2.56 4.31 3.19
CA GLY A 26 3.31 4.57 4.42
C GLY A 26 3.82 6.01 4.48
N SER A 27 4.97 6.21 5.13
CA SER A 27 5.70 7.49 5.11
C SER A 27 6.39 7.71 3.75
N GLU A 28 6.77 8.96 3.46
CA GLU A 28 7.51 9.30 2.23
C GLU A 28 8.78 8.46 2.04
N LEU A 29 9.55 8.26 3.12
CA LEU A 29 10.74 7.42 3.10
C LEU A 29 10.39 5.96 2.76
N ARG A 30 9.32 5.42 3.35
CA ARG A 30 8.89 4.05 3.09
C ARG A 30 8.36 3.87 1.67
N ALA A 31 7.71 4.88 1.11
CA ALA A 31 7.29 4.89 -0.28
C ALA A 31 8.51 4.82 -1.23
N LEU A 32 9.56 5.60 -0.96
CA LEU A 32 10.81 5.57 -1.75
C LEU A 32 11.52 4.21 -1.65
N GLU A 33 11.61 3.65 -0.45
CA GLU A 33 12.16 2.30 -0.24
C GLU A 33 11.40 1.26 -1.06
N TYR A 34 10.06 1.32 -1.02
CA TYR A 34 9.21 0.37 -1.71
C TYR A 34 9.28 0.50 -3.22
N GLN A 35 9.30 1.72 -3.76
CA GLN A 35 9.48 1.98 -5.19
C GLN A 35 10.80 1.42 -5.70
N ARG A 36 11.89 1.61 -4.94
CA ARG A 36 13.19 1.02 -5.29
C ARG A 36 13.14 -0.51 -5.29
N ALA A 37 12.56 -1.12 -4.24
CA ALA A 37 12.40 -2.57 -4.17
C ALA A 37 11.54 -3.12 -5.33
N ALA A 38 10.50 -2.39 -5.74
CA ALA A 38 9.66 -2.76 -6.89
C ALA A 38 10.41 -2.68 -8.21
N ALA A 39 11.21 -1.64 -8.43
CA ALA A 39 12.07 -1.54 -9.61
C ALA A 39 13.10 -2.68 -9.67
N GLU A 40 13.73 -2.99 -8.53
CA GLU A 40 14.65 -4.12 -8.40
C GLU A 40 13.95 -5.47 -8.66
N ALA A 41 12.76 -5.68 -8.10
CA ALA A 41 11.95 -6.88 -8.33
C ALA A 41 11.57 -7.06 -9.81
N GLN A 42 11.20 -5.97 -10.49
CA GLN A 42 10.86 -5.99 -11.91
C GLN A 42 12.08 -6.36 -12.75
N ALA A 43 13.23 -5.72 -12.52
CA ALA A 43 14.48 -6.05 -13.22
C ALA A 43 14.91 -7.51 -12.98
N TYR A 44 14.76 -8.02 -11.76
CA TYR A 44 15.05 -9.41 -11.44
C TYR A 44 14.12 -10.39 -12.17
N LYS A 45 12.82 -10.06 -12.23
CA LYS A 45 11.82 -10.82 -12.99
C LYS A 45 12.11 -10.81 -14.50
N ASP A 46 12.44 -9.65 -15.07
CA ASP A 46 12.75 -9.49 -16.50
C ASP A 46 14.02 -10.24 -16.90
N ALA A 47 14.98 -10.39 -15.98
CA ALA A 47 16.15 -11.25 -16.14
C ALA A 47 15.85 -12.76 -15.99
N GLY A 48 14.59 -13.14 -15.76
CA GLY A 48 14.16 -14.52 -15.54
C GLY A 48 14.55 -15.06 -14.17
N TYR A 49 14.67 -14.19 -13.15
CA TYR A 49 15.07 -14.51 -11.77
C TYR A 49 16.46 -15.18 -11.68
N LYS A 50 17.38 -14.84 -12.59
CA LYS A 50 18.73 -15.43 -12.62
C LYS A 50 19.68 -14.71 -11.66
N GLY A 51 20.52 -15.49 -10.99
CA GLY A 51 21.49 -14.97 -10.01
C GLY A 51 20.86 -14.63 -8.67
N ASP A 52 21.65 -13.96 -7.83
CA ASP A 52 21.21 -13.53 -6.50
C ASP A 52 20.12 -12.45 -6.60
N ALA A 53 19.13 -12.54 -5.72
CA ALA A 53 18.09 -11.51 -5.62
C ALA A 53 18.72 -10.13 -5.25
N PRO A 54 18.27 -9.02 -5.87
CA PRO A 54 18.70 -7.67 -5.51
C PRO A 54 18.44 -7.32 -4.04
N ALA A 55 19.08 -6.26 -3.53
CA ALA A 55 19.10 -5.96 -2.09
C ALA A 55 17.71 -5.80 -1.45
N GLY A 56 16.79 -5.07 -2.09
CA GLY A 56 15.43 -4.87 -1.58
C GLY A 56 14.58 -6.15 -1.62
N VAL A 57 14.73 -6.94 -2.69
CA VAL A 57 14.08 -8.26 -2.82
C VAL A 57 14.61 -9.23 -1.77
N ARG A 58 15.93 -9.30 -1.62
CA ARG A 58 16.63 -10.16 -0.66
C ARG A 58 16.28 -9.80 0.78
N ALA A 59 16.23 -8.51 1.12
CA ALA A 59 15.84 -8.08 2.46
C ALA A 59 14.45 -8.61 2.86
N TRP A 60 13.49 -8.60 1.93
CA TRP A 60 12.18 -9.18 2.22
C TRP A 60 12.17 -10.71 2.19
N ALA A 61 12.92 -11.31 1.28
CA ALA A 61 13.10 -12.76 1.21
C ALA A 61 13.64 -13.32 2.53
N ASP A 62 14.71 -12.74 3.05
CA ASP A 62 15.36 -13.14 4.30
C ASP A 62 14.42 -12.94 5.50
N ALA A 63 13.75 -11.78 5.56
CA ALA A 63 12.83 -11.47 6.66
C ALA A 63 11.58 -12.37 6.71
N LYS A 64 11.19 -12.98 5.59
CA LYS A 64 9.99 -13.83 5.48
C LYS A 64 10.28 -15.31 5.18
N GLY A 65 11.55 -15.68 5.02
CA GLY A 65 11.93 -17.04 4.61
C GLY A 65 11.44 -17.42 3.22
N LEU A 66 11.32 -16.44 2.31
CA LEU A 66 10.87 -16.64 0.94
C LEU A 66 12.05 -16.94 0.00
N SER A 67 11.77 -17.51 -1.17
CA SER A 67 12.74 -17.48 -2.27
C SER A 67 12.86 -16.05 -2.83
N GLY A 68 13.96 -15.75 -3.51
CA GLY A 68 14.12 -14.47 -4.21
C GLY A 68 13.00 -14.22 -5.23
N LYS A 69 12.56 -15.27 -5.93
CA LYS A 69 11.45 -15.21 -6.88
C LYS A 69 10.13 -14.87 -6.16
N ASP A 70 9.79 -15.58 -5.09
CA ASP A 70 8.52 -15.35 -4.37
C ASP A 70 8.49 -13.97 -3.71
N ALA A 71 9.63 -13.49 -3.21
CA ALA A 71 9.76 -12.13 -2.70
C ALA A 71 9.58 -11.08 -3.81
N ALA A 72 10.21 -11.27 -4.99
CA ALA A 72 10.03 -10.36 -6.11
C ALA A 72 8.57 -10.31 -6.59
N ASP A 73 7.95 -11.47 -6.78
CA ASP A 73 6.55 -11.56 -7.21
C ASP A 73 5.60 -10.92 -6.19
N GLY A 74 5.84 -11.13 -4.89
CA GLY A 74 5.06 -10.48 -3.84
C GLY A 74 5.23 -8.95 -3.79
N ILE A 75 6.43 -8.44 -4.11
CA ILE A 75 6.70 -6.99 -4.11
C ILE A 75 5.92 -6.37 -5.25
N LEU A 76 5.97 -6.97 -6.44
CA LEU A 76 5.26 -6.50 -7.61
C LEU A 76 3.74 -6.56 -7.41
N ALA A 77 3.22 -7.61 -6.79
CA ALA A 77 1.79 -7.72 -6.48
C ALA A 77 1.33 -6.60 -5.53
N LYS A 78 2.11 -6.32 -4.49
CA LYS A 78 1.83 -5.24 -3.54
C LYS A 78 1.98 -3.86 -4.15
N ALA A 79 3.01 -3.64 -4.99
CA ALA A 79 3.18 -2.39 -5.73
C ALA A 79 1.97 -2.12 -6.62
N MET A 80 1.53 -3.12 -7.39
CA MET A 80 0.33 -3.02 -8.22
C MET A 80 -0.93 -2.72 -7.40
N ALA A 81 -1.13 -3.38 -6.26
CA ALA A 81 -2.28 -3.13 -5.39
C ALA A 81 -2.25 -1.71 -4.79
N ALA A 82 -1.08 -1.25 -4.37
CA ALA A 82 -0.89 0.12 -3.87
C ALA A 82 -1.17 1.16 -4.97
N ASP A 83 -0.64 0.96 -6.18
CA ASP A 83 -0.87 1.86 -7.32
C ASP A 83 -2.35 1.96 -7.68
N GLN A 84 -3.06 0.83 -7.70
CA GLN A 84 -4.51 0.81 -7.95
C GLN A 84 -5.29 1.58 -6.87
N ALA A 85 -4.96 1.38 -5.60
CA ALA A 85 -5.62 2.08 -4.50
C ALA A 85 -5.33 3.59 -4.52
N LEU A 86 -4.07 3.99 -4.71
CA LEU A 86 -3.68 5.40 -4.80
C LEU A 86 -4.32 6.10 -6.00
N ALA A 87 -4.43 5.41 -7.14
CA ALA A 87 -5.15 5.93 -8.30
C ALA A 87 -6.65 6.11 -8.01
N ALA A 88 -7.29 5.13 -7.33
CA ALA A 88 -8.68 5.23 -6.92
C ALA A 88 -8.93 6.40 -5.96
N ILE A 89 -8.09 6.55 -4.93
CA ILE A 89 -8.13 7.65 -3.96
C ILE A 89 -8.02 9.01 -4.68
N ARG A 90 -7.05 9.14 -5.59
CA ARG A 90 -6.88 10.35 -6.39
C ARG A 90 -8.15 10.65 -7.21
N ALA A 91 -8.73 9.64 -7.85
CA ALA A 91 -9.94 9.81 -8.64
C ALA A 91 -11.14 10.25 -7.79
N ILE A 92 -11.34 9.64 -6.62
CA ILE A 92 -12.42 9.99 -5.67
C ILE A 92 -12.26 11.44 -5.21
N ARG A 93 -11.06 11.83 -4.76
CA ARG A 93 -10.78 13.21 -4.31
C ARG A 93 -11.07 14.23 -5.40
N LEU A 94 -10.56 14.01 -6.62
CA LEU A 94 -10.78 14.95 -7.73
C LEU A 94 -12.26 15.07 -8.09
N LYS A 95 -12.98 13.94 -8.22
CA LYS A 95 -14.42 13.95 -8.51
C LYS A 95 -15.22 14.61 -7.39
N GLY A 96 -14.91 14.32 -6.13
CA GLY A 96 -15.56 14.93 -4.97
C GLY A 96 -15.37 16.44 -4.93
N LYS A 97 -14.16 16.93 -5.18
CA LYS A 97 -13.87 18.39 -5.23
C LYS A 97 -14.63 19.08 -6.36
N GLU A 98 -14.72 18.47 -7.54
CA GLU A 98 -15.51 19.03 -8.65
C GLU A 98 -17.01 19.05 -8.34
N ALA A 99 -17.56 17.99 -7.71
CA ALA A 99 -18.95 17.97 -7.28
C ALA A 99 -19.26 19.06 -6.23
N VAL A 100 -18.36 19.26 -5.26
CA VAL A 100 -18.46 20.34 -4.27
C VAL A 100 -18.40 21.72 -4.92
N ARG A 101 -17.50 21.92 -5.89
CA ARG A 101 -17.39 23.18 -6.64
C ARG A 101 -18.65 23.48 -7.46
N ALA A 102 -19.24 22.47 -8.09
CA ALA A 102 -20.44 22.59 -8.91
C ALA A 102 -21.74 22.75 -8.10
N ALA A 103 -21.78 22.34 -6.83
CA ALA A 103 -23.00 22.35 -6.01
C ALA A 103 -23.60 23.76 -5.82
N ALA A 104 -24.92 23.88 -5.99
CA ALA A 104 -25.65 25.16 -5.94
C ALA A 104 -26.20 25.53 -4.55
N SER A 105 -26.16 24.61 -3.59
CA SER A 105 -26.69 24.79 -2.23
C SER A 105 -25.76 24.17 -1.19
N LEU A 106 -25.99 24.52 0.09
CA LEU A 106 -25.25 23.95 1.20
C LEU A 106 -25.47 22.43 1.31
N ASP A 107 -26.73 21.99 1.17
CA ASP A 107 -27.08 20.57 1.21
C ASP A 107 -26.40 19.78 0.10
N ALA A 108 -26.34 20.34 -1.12
CA ALA A 108 -25.66 19.69 -2.24
C ALA A 108 -24.14 19.60 -2.03
N VAL A 109 -23.54 20.62 -1.40
CA VAL A 109 -22.12 20.57 -1.01
C VAL A 109 -21.89 19.46 0.02
N GLN A 110 -22.77 19.36 1.03
CA GLN A 110 -22.64 18.35 2.08
C GLN A 110 -22.81 16.94 1.51
N ALA A 111 -23.84 16.71 0.69
CA ALA A 111 -24.08 15.42 0.04
C ALA A 111 -22.90 14.98 -0.85
N ALA A 112 -22.30 15.91 -1.60
CA ALA A 112 -21.10 15.63 -2.39
C ALA A 112 -19.90 15.25 -1.51
N ALA A 113 -19.72 15.95 -0.39
CA ALA A 113 -18.67 15.66 0.59
C ALA A 113 -18.86 14.28 1.21
N ASP A 114 -20.05 13.97 1.71
CA ASP A 114 -20.37 12.71 2.38
C ASP A 114 -20.16 11.52 1.46
N GLY A 115 -20.59 11.62 0.20
CA GLY A 115 -20.36 10.58 -0.81
C GLY A 115 -18.87 10.32 -1.06
N ALA A 116 -18.07 11.38 -1.21
CA ALA A 116 -16.63 11.24 -1.42
C ALA A 116 -15.92 10.70 -0.17
N LEU A 117 -16.30 11.16 1.02
CA LEU A 117 -15.73 10.70 2.29
C LEU A 117 -16.02 9.21 2.54
N ALA A 118 -17.25 8.76 2.27
CA ALA A 118 -17.62 7.35 2.38
C ALA A 118 -16.79 6.47 1.43
N GLN A 119 -16.58 6.92 0.18
CA GLN A 119 -15.74 6.21 -0.79
C GLN A 119 -14.27 6.13 -0.34
N LEU A 120 -13.70 7.23 0.18
CA LEU A 120 -12.33 7.25 0.71
C LEU A 120 -12.18 6.30 1.90
N GLN A 121 -13.16 6.28 2.81
CA GLN A 121 -13.18 5.35 3.94
C GLN A 121 -13.28 3.90 3.50
N ALA A 122 -14.10 3.59 2.49
CA ALA A 122 -14.22 2.24 1.94
C ALA A 122 -12.90 1.74 1.32
N VAL A 123 -12.19 2.60 0.58
CA VAL A 123 -10.86 2.25 0.04
C VAL A 123 -9.85 2.07 1.16
N ALA A 124 -9.87 2.90 2.21
CA ALA A 124 -8.97 2.75 3.35
C ALA A 124 -9.23 1.45 4.13
N ALA A 125 -10.49 1.03 4.28
CA ALA A 125 -10.85 -0.21 4.96
C ALA A 125 -10.55 -1.47 4.13
N GLY A 126 -10.60 -1.35 2.79
CA GLY A 126 -10.27 -2.42 1.85
C GLY A 126 -8.77 -2.71 1.72
N THR A 127 -7.94 -2.24 2.67
CA THR A 127 -6.52 -2.56 2.72
C THR A 127 -6.29 -4.04 2.46
N PRO A 128 -5.45 -4.41 1.49
CA PRO A 128 -5.06 -5.79 1.34
C PRO A 128 -4.30 -6.18 2.62
N ASP A 129 -4.98 -6.93 3.48
CA ASP A 129 -4.32 -7.81 4.44
C ASP A 129 -3.65 -8.88 3.59
N ALA A 130 -2.54 -8.51 2.94
CA ALA A 130 -1.92 -9.31 1.92
C ALA A 130 -1.23 -10.46 2.63
N ALA A 131 -1.94 -11.57 2.76
CA ALA A 131 -1.37 -12.89 2.97
C ALA A 131 -0.16 -12.99 2.03
N ALA A 132 1.04 -12.83 2.61
CA ALA A 132 2.25 -13.21 1.95
C ALA A 132 2.06 -14.66 1.50
N PRO A 133 2.58 -15.07 0.31
CA PRO A 133 2.67 -16.48 0.01
C PRO A 133 3.31 -17.17 1.21
N GLN A 134 2.55 -18.03 1.87
CA GLN A 134 3.02 -18.75 3.05
C GLN A 134 4.08 -19.71 2.53
N ALA A 135 5.35 -19.46 2.89
CA ALA A 135 6.41 -20.41 2.64
C ALA A 135 6.03 -21.74 3.29
N ALA A 136 6.11 -22.84 2.54
CA ALA A 136 6.10 -24.17 3.12
C ALA A 136 7.20 -24.21 4.19
N ALA A 137 6.82 -24.47 5.45
CA ALA A 137 7.70 -24.40 6.60
C ALA A 137 8.94 -25.27 6.37
N LYS A 138 10.12 -24.64 6.18
CA LYS A 138 11.38 -25.37 6.23
C LYS A 138 11.69 -25.70 7.69
N PRO A 139 12.03 -26.95 8.03
CA PRO A 139 12.40 -27.30 9.40
C PRO A 139 13.64 -26.51 9.82
N SER A 140 13.54 -25.80 10.95
CA SER A 140 14.63 -25.01 11.49
C SER A 140 15.77 -25.91 11.97
N LEU A 141 16.98 -25.75 11.40
CA LEU A 141 18.19 -26.46 11.81
C LEU A 141 18.76 -25.98 13.17
N TRP A 142 18.12 -25.00 13.81
CA TRP A 142 18.65 -24.32 15.00
C TRP A 142 18.04 -24.81 16.34
N ARG A 143 17.26 -25.89 16.34
CA ARG A 143 16.82 -26.58 17.56
C ARG A 143 17.58 -27.90 17.73
N ALA A 144 18.88 -27.82 17.98
CA ALA A 144 19.58 -28.90 18.67
C ALA A 144 19.61 -28.55 20.17
N PRO A 145 18.99 -29.33 21.06
CA PRO A 145 19.25 -29.16 22.48
C PRO A 145 20.68 -29.59 22.75
N LEU A 146 21.48 -28.68 23.31
CA LEU A 146 22.76 -29.00 23.96
C LEU A 146 22.47 -30.04 25.05
N GLN A 147 22.72 -31.32 24.76
CA GLN A 147 22.89 -32.36 25.76
C GLN A 147 24.23 -32.09 26.46
N LEU A 148 24.21 -31.12 27.38
CA LEU A 148 25.27 -30.91 28.36
C LEU A 148 25.24 -32.09 29.34
N PHE A 149 26.27 -32.92 29.23
CA PHE A 149 26.86 -33.79 30.25
C PHE A 149 25.95 -34.31 31.38
N SER A 150 25.75 -35.62 31.42
CA SER A 150 25.77 -36.36 32.70
C SER A 150 26.42 -37.72 32.46
N ARG A 151 27.49 -37.96 33.23
CA ARG A 151 28.15 -39.26 33.40
C ARG A 151 27.34 -40.12 34.37
#